data_AF-A0A382F084-F1
#
_entry.id   AF-A0A382F084-F1
#
_cell.length_a   1.000
_cell.length_b   1.000
_cell.length_c   1.000
_cell.angle_alpha   90.00
_cell.angle_beta   90.00
_cell.angle_gamma   90.00
#
_symmetry.space_group_name_H-M   'P 1'
#
loop_
_entity.id
_entity.type
_entity.pdbx_description
1 polymer ?
#
loop_
_entity_poly.entity_id
_entity_poly.type
_entity_poly.pdbx_seq_one_letter_code
_entity_poly.pdbx_strand_id
1 'polypeptide(L)'
;AKSCSACHRKIDPPGFALECFDPIGGFRERYRTMAESGERPGISRAPFTWKWVRFRIGLPVDATGRMSDGEQFTDIRDFKKLLAHDPDQIARNLTVKLLTYATGRKIGFADRIRVEVIVNNSRKQGYGFRSLIHAVVQSELMRKP
;
A
#
# COMPACT_ATOMS: atom_id res chain seq x y z
N ALA A 1 22.27 7.58 -17.33
CA ALA A 1 21.26 7.60 -16.24
C ALA A 1 19.79 7.55 -16.71
N LYS A 2 19.41 7.94 -17.95
CA LYS A 2 18.00 7.95 -18.40
C LYS A 2 17.28 6.59 -18.32
N SER A 3 18.00 5.47 -18.46
CA SER A 3 17.42 4.11 -18.39
C SER A 3 16.79 3.80 -17.02
N CYS A 4 17.46 4.17 -15.91
CA CYS A 4 16.95 3.86 -14.57
C CYS A 4 15.69 4.67 -14.23
N SER A 5 15.68 5.97 -14.57
CA SER A 5 14.58 6.87 -14.21
C SER A 5 13.21 6.45 -14.75
N ALA A 6 13.16 5.70 -15.87
CA ALA A 6 11.92 5.24 -16.47
C ALA A 6 11.17 4.24 -15.58
N CYS A 7 11.88 3.24 -15.04
CA CYS A 7 11.29 2.25 -14.14
C CYS A 7 11.01 2.84 -12.76
N HIS A 8 11.95 3.62 -12.23
CA HIS A 8 11.85 4.23 -10.90
C HIS A 8 10.67 5.20 -10.76
N ARG A 9 10.31 5.90 -11.85
CA ARG A 9 9.09 6.72 -11.91
C ARG A 9 7.81 5.95 -11.59
N LYS A 10 7.78 4.63 -11.77
CA LYS A 10 6.63 3.78 -11.46
C LYS A 10 6.77 3.04 -10.12
N ILE A 11 7.99 2.71 -9.71
CA ILE A 11 8.25 1.82 -8.56
C ILE A 11 8.44 2.59 -7.26
N ASP A 12 9.10 3.75 -7.31
CA ASP A 12 9.52 4.50 -6.12
C ASP A 12 8.38 5.22 -5.38
N PRO A 13 7.33 5.76 -6.03
CA PRO A 13 6.34 6.59 -5.35
C PRO A 13 5.67 5.93 -4.13
N PRO A 14 5.20 4.66 -4.21
CA PRO A 14 4.69 3.98 -3.02
C PRO A 14 5.75 3.80 -1.92
N GLY A 15 7.02 3.63 -2.29
CA GLY A 15 8.13 3.51 -1.36
C GLY A 15 8.33 4.79 -0.55
N PHE A 16 8.47 5.94 -1.23
CA PHE A 16 8.59 7.24 -0.57
C PHE A 16 7.37 7.55 0.31
N ALA A 17 6.15 7.32 -0.18
CA ALA A 17 4.96 7.54 0.64
C ALA A 17 4.95 6.70 1.93
N LEU A 18 5.54 5.50 1.91
CA LEU A 18 5.60 4.58 3.05
C LEU A 18 6.83 4.79 3.95
N GLU A 19 7.77 5.68 3.61
CA GLU A 19 8.97 5.96 4.40
C GLU A 19 8.65 6.51 5.80
N CYS A 20 7.44 7.04 6.01
CA CYS A 20 6.95 7.45 7.33
C CYS A 20 6.62 6.29 8.27
N PHE A 21 6.73 5.04 7.83
CA PHE A 21 6.57 3.85 8.67
C PHE A 21 7.89 3.10 8.85
N ASP A 22 8.14 2.67 10.08
CA ASP A 22 9.25 1.79 10.40
C ASP A 22 8.98 0.33 9.97
N PRO A 23 9.98 -0.58 9.99
CA PRO A 23 9.79 -1.96 9.53
C PRO A 23 8.74 -2.77 10.29
N ILE A 24 8.27 -2.31 11.45
CA ILE A 24 7.19 -2.94 12.22
C ILE A 24 5.85 -2.19 12.07
N GLY A 25 5.78 -1.18 11.19
CA GLY A 25 4.59 -0.40 10.91
C GLY A 25 4.36 0.79 11.87
N GLY A 26 5.32 1.11 12.74
CA GLY A 26 5.24 2.27 13.62
C GLY A 26 5.50 3.57 12.85
N PHE A 27 4.71 4.61 13.11
CA PHE A 27 4.93 5.92 12.48
C PHE A 27 6.24 6.56 12.97
N ARG A 28 6.98 7.19 12.05
CA ARG A 28 8.26 7.87 12.32
C ARG A 28 8.38 9.18 11.53
N GLU A 29 8.99 10.17 12.17
CA GLU A 29 9.36 11.44 11.53
C GLU A 29 10.86 11.52 11.22
N ARG A 30 11.68 10.69 11.89
CA ARG A 30 13.13 10.62 11.70
C ARG A 30 13.58 9.16 11.61
N TYR A 31 14.64 8.92 10.85
CA TYR A 31 15.24 7.59 10.74
C TYR A 31 15.91 7.14 12.04
N ARG A 32 16.05 5.83 12.22
CA ARG A 32 16.94 5.24 13.22
C ARG A 32 18.25 4.88 12.52
N THR A 33 19.38 5.33 13.04
CA THR A 33 20.69 5.03 12.46
C THR A 33 21.59 4.32 13.47
N MET A 34 22.58 3.60 12.98
CA MET A 34 23.62 2.99 13.83
C MET A 34 24.93 3.80 13.80
N ALA A 35 24.82 5.11 13.51
CA ALA A 35 25.96 6.00 13.49
C ALA A 35 26.66 6.03 14.86
N GLU A 36 27.98 6.14 14.84
CA GLU A 36 28.80 6.19 16.06
C GLU A 36 28.46 7.44 16.89
N SER A 37 28.31 8.57 16.19
CA SER A 37 27.95 9.88 16.71
C SER A 37 26.50 10.28 16.34
N GLY A 38 25.95 11.25 17.08
CA GLY A 38 24.61 11.79 16.85
C GLY A 38 23.74 11.82 18.10
N GLU A 39 22.54 12.37 17.95
CA GLU A 39 21.56 12.51 19.02
C GLU A 39 21.05 11.14 19.49
N ARG A 40 20.99 10.94 20.81
CA ARG A 40 20.39 9.75 21.41
C ARG A 40 18.90 10.01 21.67
N PRO A 41 18.03 9.02 21.47
CA PRO A 41 16.65 9.14 21.90
C PRO A 41 16.58 9.31 23.43
N GLY A 42 15.60 10.08 23.91
CA GLY A 42 15.37 10.30 25.35
C GLY A 42 14.98 9.03 26.13
N ILE A 43 14.91 7.87 25.46
CA ILE A 43 14.57 6.58 26.02
C ILE A 43 15.83 5.71 26.05
N SER A 44 16.33 5.40 27.24
CA SER A 44 17.54 4.58 27.41
C SER A 44 17.28 3.07 27.24
N ARG A 45 16.06 2.59 27.56
CA ARG A 45 15.65 1.18 27.44
C ARG A 45 14.32 1.05 26.73
N ALA A 46 14.22 0.11 25.81
CA ALA A 46 12.98 -0.12 25.06
C ALA A 46 11.83 -0.56 26.00
N PRO A 47 10.62 0.03 25.88
CA PRO A 47 9.53 -0.13 26.84
C PRO A 47 9.00 -1.56 26.99
N PHE A 48 9.23 -2.45 26.01
CA PHE A 48 8.73 -3.83 26.03
C PHE A 48 9.80 -4.90 26.19
N THR A 49 11.06 -4.61 25.87
CA THR A 49 12.14 -5.62 25.89
C THR A 49 13.20 -5.34 26.94
N TRP A 50 13.15 -4.17 27.60
CA TRP A 50 14.16 -3.68 28.55
C TRP A 50 15.59 -3.63 28.01
N LYS A 51 15.78 -3.88 26.70
CA LYS A 51 17.05 -3.80 26.02
C LYS A 51 17.49 -2.35 25.89
N TRP A 52 18.78 -2.13 26.06
CA TRP A 52 19.40 -0.82 25.85
C TRP A 52 19.20 -0.35 24.41
N VAL A 53 18.75 0.89 24.26
CA VAL A 53 18.55 1.50 22.95
C VAL A 53 19.92 1.86 22.36
N ARG A 54 20.24 1.27 21.21
CA ARG A 54 21.56 1.43 20.56
C ARG A 54 21.56 2.42 19.40
N PHE A 55 20.39 2.71 18.81
CA PHE A 55 20.29 3.57 17.64
C PHE A 55 20.49 5.05 18.01
N ARG A 56 20.80 5.86 16.99
CA ARG A 56 20.80 7.33 17.01
C ARG A 56 19.66 7.87 16.19
N ILE A 57 19.23 9.09 16.50
CA ILE A 57 18.21 9.77 15.71
C ILE A 57 18.85 10.29 14.42
N GLY A 58 18.34 9.80 13.29
CA GLY A 58 18.83 10.11 11.96
C GLY A 58 18.21 11.35 11.34
N LEU A 59 18.31 11.43 10.02
CA LEU A 59 17.70 12.49 9.21
C LEU A 59 16.16 12.47 9.33
N PRO A 60 15.49 13.60 9.05
CA PRO A 60 14.05 13.60 8.85
C PRO A 60 13.67 12.66 7.71
N VAL A 61 12.52 12.02 7.85
CA VAL A 61 11.91 11.21 6.80
C VAL A 61 11.43 12.14 5.68
N ASP A 62 11.76 11.78 4.45
CA ASP A 62 11.20 12.40 3.25
C ASP A 62 10.17 11.45 2.65
N ALA A 63 8.89 11.79 2.81
CA ALA A 63 7.78 11.05 2.24
C ALA A 63 7.19 11.73 0.98
N THR A 64 7.92 12.71 0.42
CA THR A 64 7.47 13.42 -0.77
C THR A 64 7.77 12.63 -2.04
N GLY A 65 6.98 12.84 -3.09
CA GLY A 65 7.20 12.16 -4.35
C GLY A 65 6.27 12.59 -5.47
N ARG A 66 6.45 11.95 -6.63
CA ARG A 66 5.67 12.22 -7.85
C ARG A 66 5.21 10.92 -8.50
N MET A 67 3.92 10.84 -8.81
CA MET A 67 3.27 9.75 -9.52
C MET A 67 3.70 9.67 -10.98
N SER A 68 3.39 8.54 -11.63
CA SER A 68 3.79 8.31 -13.02
C SER A 68 3.11 9.25 -14.02
N ASP A 69 1.87 9.67 -13.75
CA ASP A 69 1.12 10.69 -14.49
C ASP A 69 1.66 12.12 -14.26
N GLY A 70 2.40 12.32 -13.17
CA GLY A 70 3.04 13.57 -12.80
C GLY A 70 2.40 14.29 -11.61
N GLU A 71 1.36 13.75 -10.99
CA GLU A 71 0.80 14.29 -9.73
C GLU A 71 1.82 14.19 -8.59
N GLN A 72 1.83 15.17 -7.68
CA GLN A 72 2.78 15.22 -6.55
C GLN A 72 2.06 14.93 -5.24
N PHE A 73 2.79 14.36 -4.28
CA PHE A 73 2.32 14.17 -2.91
C PHE A 73 3.43 14.52 -1.92
N THR A 74 3.04 15.00 -0.74
CA THR A 74 3.99 15.35 0.32
C THR A 74 4.03 14.35 1.47
N ASP A 75 2.99 13.54 1.62
CA ASP A 75 2.89 12.52 2.66
C ASP A 75 2.03 11.32 2.22
N ILE A 76 1.92 10.32 3.10
CA ILE A 76 1.08 9.14 2.89
C ILE A 76 -0.41 9.46 2.71
N ARG A 77 -0.91 10.55 3.32
CA ARG A 77 -2.34 10.90 3.28
C ARG A 77 -2.68 11.44 1.90
N ASP A 78 -1.84 12.29 1.34
CA ASP A 78 -1.98 12.79 -0.02
C ASP A 78 -1.81 11.68 -1.03
N PHE A 79 -0.80 10.82 -0.87
CA PHE A 79 -0.63 9.64 -1.71
C PHE A 79 -1.88 8.74 -1.71
N LYS A 80 -2.49 8.53 -0.53
CA LYS A 80 -3.76 7.78 -0.43
C LYS A 80 -4.90 8.46 -1.18
N LYS A 81 -5.00 9.79 -1.17
CA LYS A 81 -6.02 10.53 -1.96
C LYS A 81 -5.80 10.30 -3.45
N LEU A 82 -4.56 10.39 -3.93
CA LEU A 82 -4.24 10.15 -5.34
C LEU A 82 -4.62 8.72 -5.76
N LEU A 83 -4.29 7.71 -4.95
CA LEU A 83 -4.70 6.33 -5.22
C LEU A 83 -6.22 6.14 -5.22
N ALA A 84 -6.94 6.91 -4.39
CA ALA A 84 -8.39 6.85 -4.31
C ALA A 84 -9.10 7.49 -5.52
N HIS A 85 -8.38 8.21 -6.39
CA HIS A 85 -8.94 8.74 -7.65
C HIS A 85 -9.35 7.63 -8.63
N ASP A 86 -8.74 6.44 -8.54
CA ASP A 86 -9.10 5.26 -9.33
C ASP A 86 -9.76 4.17 -8.43
N PRO A 87 -11.05 4.32 -8.09
CA PRO A 87 -11.76 3.35 -7.26
C PRO A 87 -11.92 1.98 -7.95
N ASP A 88 -11.85 1.91 -9.29
CA ASP A 88 -11.87 0.64 -10.02
C ASP A 88 -10.64 -0.20 -9.69
N GLN A 89 -9.46 0.42 -9.63
CA GLN A 89 -8.22 -0.29 -9.29
C GLN A 89 -8.29 -0.88 -7.87
N ILE A 90 -8.83 -0.12 -6.91
CA ILE A 90 -9.03 -0.58 -5.53
C ILE A 90 -10.04 -1.74 -5.50
N ALA A 91 -11.20 -1.56 -6.13
CA ALA A 91 -12.24 -2.58 -6.19
C ALA A 91 -11.74 -3.87 -6.85
N ARG A 92 -11.01 -3.75 -7.96
CA ARG A 92 -10.40 -4.89 -8.68
C ARG A 92 -9.41 -5.65 -7.81
N ASN A 93 -8.51 -4.95 -7.12
CA ASN A 93 -7.56 -5.58 -6.22
C ASN A 93 -8.29 -6.37 -5.12
N LEU A 94 -9.28 -5.72 -4.49
CA LEU A 94 -10.06 -6.33 -3.43
C LEU A 94 -10.87 -7.54 -3.93
N THR A 95 -11.50 -7.45 -5.11
CA THR A 95 -12.17 -8.59 -5.77
C THR A 95 -11.22 -9.76 -5.99
N VAL A 96 -10.02 -9.50 -6.54
CA VAL A 96 -9.01 -10.55 -6.78
C VAL A 96 -8.58 -11.20 -5.47
N LYS A 97 -8.36 -10.42 -4.40
CA LYS A 97 -7.97 -10.95 -3.09
C LYS A 97 -9.10 -11.76 -2.46
N LEU A 98 -10.32 -11.25 -2.44
CA LEU A 98 -11.49 -11.95 -1.92
C LEU A 98 -11.67 -13.29 -2.63
N LEU A 99 -11.65 -13.30 -3.97
CA LEU A 99 -11.75 -14.53 -4.75
C LEU A 99 -10.58 -15.48 -4.46
N THR A 100 -9.34 -14.98 -4.38
CA THR A 100 -8.16 -15.81 -4.10
C THR A 100 -8.28 -16.52 -2.76
N TYR A 101 -8.65 -15.80 -1.70
CA TYR A 101 -8.78 -16.38 -0.36
C TYR A 101 -10.03 -17.23 -0.20
N ALA A 102 -11.12 -16.90 -0.90
CA ALA A 102 -12.38 -17.65 -0.80
C ALA A 102 -12.35 -18.96 -1.61
N THR A 103 -11.67 -18.99 -2.75
CA THR A 103 -11.56 -20.18 -3.62
C THR A 103 -10.29 -21.00 -3.36
N GLY A 104 -9.31 -20.45 -2.66
CA GLY A 104 -8.01 -21.08 -2.44
C GLY A 104 -7.12 -21.15 -3.69
N ARG A 105 -7.52 -20.55 -4.82
CA ARG A 105 -6.73 -20.52 -6.06
C ARG A 105 -6.35 -19.12 -6.47
N LYS A 106 -5.23 -19.01 -7.19
CA LYS A 106 -4.82 -17.74 -7.80
C LYS A 106 -5.78 -17.40 -8.95
N ILE A 107 -6.24 -16.15 -8.97
CA ILE A 107 -7.01 -15.61 -10.09
C ILE A 107 -6.08 -15.32 -11.27
N GLY A 108 -6.37 -15.96 -12.40
CA GLY A 108 -5.53 -15.96 -13.59
C GLY A 108 -6.08 -15.07 -14.70
N PHE A 109 -5.39 -15.08 -15.84
CA PHE A 109 -5.76 -14.28 -17.00
C PHE A 109 -7.17 -14.62 -17.54
N ALA A 110 -7.56 -15.90 -17.52
CA ALA A 110 -8.88 -16.35 -17.97
C ALA A 110 -10.04 -15.80 -17.12
N ASP A 111 -9.77 -15.42 -15.87
CA ASP A 111 -10.77 -14.89 -14.95
C ASP A 111 -11.00 -13.38 -15.13
N ARG A 112 -10.12 -12.66 -15.86
CA ARG A 112 -10.13 -11.19 -15.93
C ARG A 112 -11.47 -10.60 -16.34
N ILE A 113 -12.14 -11.22 -17.32
CA ILE A 113 -13.44 -10.75 -17.81
C ILE A 113 -14.49 -10.86 -16.69
N ARG A 114 -14.46 -11.95 -15.93
CA ARG A 114 -15.38 -12.19 -14.81
C ARG A 114 -15.10 -11.23 -13.65
N VAL A 115 -13.83 -10.94 -13.37
CA VAL A 115 -13.44 -9.91 -12.39
C VAL A 115 -13.96 -8.53 -12.81
N GLU A 116 -13.80 -8.13 -14.07
CA GLU A 116 -14.33 -6.85 -14.56
C GLU A 116 -15.85 -6.77 -14.45
N VAL A 117 -16.58 -7.87 -14.67
CA VAL A 117 -18.03 -7.91 -14.45
C VAL A 117 -18.38 -7.61 -12.98
N ILE A 118 -17.65 -8.21 -12.03
CA ILE A 118 -17.85 -7.95 -10.60
C ILE A 118 -17.55 -6.48 -10.25
N VAL A 119 -16.44 -5.92 -10.76
CA VAL A 119 -16.06 -4.52 -10.53
C VAL A 119 -17.10 -3.57 -11.12
N ASN A 120 -17.56 -3.81 -12.35
CA ASN A 120 -18.61 -3.00 -12.98
C ASN A 120 -19.94 -3.06 -12.21
N ASN A 121 -20.29 -4.20 -11.63
CA ASN A 121 -21.48 -4.31 -10.77
C ASN A 121 -21.32 -3.54 -9.45
N SER A 122 -20.11 -3.52 -8.88
CA SER A 122 -19.79 -2.71 -7.70
C SER A 122 -19.81 -1.21 -8.00
N ARG A 123 -19.32 -0.79 -9.17
CA ARG A 123 -19.38 0.61 -9.64
C ARG A 123 -20.82 1.15 -9.64
N LYS A 124 -21.78 0.36 -10.15
CA LYS A 124 -23.21 0.72 -10.15
C LYS A 124 -23.80 0.95 -8.76
N GLN A 125 -23.14 0.43 -7.72
CA GLN A 125 -23.56 0.52 -6.32
C GLN A 125 -22.62 1.44 -5.50
N GLY A 126 -21.81 2.27 -6.15
CA GLY A 126 -20.91 3.21 -5.49
C GLY A 126 -19.73 2.56 -4.77
N TYR A 127 -19.25 1.41 -5.25
CA TYR A 127 -18.07 0.71 -4.72
C TYR A 127 -18.17 0.27 -3.25
N GLY A 128 -19.37 0.14 -2.70
CA GLY A 128 -19.58 -0.30 -1.32
C GLY A 128 -18.97 -1.69 -1.07
N PHE A 129 -18.23 -1.85 0.03
CA PHE A 129 -17.58 -3.13 0.36
C PHE A 129 -18.58 -4.28 0.51
N ARG A 130 -19.71 -4.03 1.15
CA ARG A 130 -20.82 -4.99 1.24
C ARG A 130 -21.30 -5.43 -0.14
N SER A 131 -21.54 -4.48 -1.05
CA SER A 131 -21.95 -4.75 -2.43
C SER A 131 -20.92 -5.58 -3.18
N LEU A 132 -19.63 -5.29 -2.98
CA LEU A 132 -18.54 -6.06 -3.56
C LEU A 132 -18.54 -7.51 -3.08
N ILE A 133 -18.71 -7.75 -1.77
CA ILE A 133 -18.82 -9.11 -1.22
C ILE A 133 -20.00 -9.86 -1.83
N HIS A 134 -21.18 -9.25 -1.89
CA HIS A 134 -22.36 -9.87 -2.51
C HIS A 134 -22.09 -10.23 -3.98
N ALA A 135 -21.49 -9.32 -4.74
CA ALA A 135 -21.15 -9.56 -6.14
C ALA A 135 -20.13 -10.69 -6.32
N VAL A 136 -19.14 -10.80 -5.42
CA VAL A 136 -18.16 -11.89 -5.40
C VAL A 136 -18.82 -13.22 -5.10
N VAL A 137 -19.58 -13.33 -3.99
CA VAL A 137 -20.21 -14.58 -3.55
C VAL A 137 -21.21 -15.11 -4.57
N GLN A 138 -21.90 -14.22 -5.30
CA GLN A 138 -22.87 -14.59 -6.33
C GLN A 138 -22.22 -14.87 -7.71
N SER A 139 -20.92 -14.59 -7.87
CA SER A 139 -20.22 -14.76 -9.15
C SER A 139 -20.06 -16.22 -9.56
N GLU A 140 -19.92 -16.46 -10.87
CA GLU A 140 -19.61 -17.79 -11.40
C GLU A 140 -18.34 -18.37 -10.78
N LEU A 141 -17.32 -17.53 -10.56
CA LEU A 141 -16.03 -17.92 -9.96
C LEU A 141 -16.14 -18.50 -8.55
N MET A 142 -17.20 -18.15 -7.80
CA MET A 142 -17.47 -18.71 -6.47
C MET A 142 -18.44 -19.90 -6.53
N ARG A 143 -19.45 -19.83 -7.38
CA ARG A 143 -20.52 -20.84 -7.46
C ARG A 143 -20.12 -22.08 -8.26
N LYS A 144 -19.17 -21.93 -9.18
CA LYS A 144 -18.60 -22.99 -10.03
C LYS A 144 -17.07 -22.77 -10.10
N PRO A 145 -16.37 -23.02 -8.98
CA PRO A 145 -14.97 -22.62 -8.79
C PRO A 145 -13.96 -23.28 -9.73
#